data_AF-A0A147B8E1-F1
#
_entry.id   AF-A0A147B8E1-F1
#
_cell.length_a   1.000
_cell.length_b   1.000
_cell.length_c   1.000
_cell.angle_alpha   90.00
_cell.angle_beta   90.00
_cell.angle_gamma   90.00
#
_symmetry.space_group_name_H-M   'P 1'
#
loop_
_entity.id
_entity.type
_entity.pdbx_description
1 polymer ?
#
loop_
_entity_poly.entity_id
_entity_poly.type
_entity_poly.pdbx_seq_one_letter_code
_entity_poly.pdbx_strand_id
1 'polypeptide(L)'
;ELSAALQGMEVVVIPAGVPRKPGMTRDDLFNTNASIVRDLADACAKNCPKAMVCIISNPVNSTVPIASEAFKKNGVYDPNRIFGVTTLDIVRANAFVAEAKGLDPASVSVPVIGGHSGVTIIPLISQATPSVSFPQPELEALTKRIQEAGTEVVKAKAGAGSATLSMAFAGARFAFSLISALQGKEGVVECAFVKS
;
A
#
# COMPACT_ATOMS: atom_id res chain seq x y z
N GLU A 1 9.06 -25.72 -0.04
CA GLU A 1 7.69 -25.19 -0.23
C GLU A 1 7.67 -23.76 -0.77
N LEU A 2 8.31 -22.76 -0.12
CA LEU A 2 8.32 -21.37 -0.61
C LEU A 2 8.91 -21.19 -2.02
N SER A 3 10.07 -21.81 -2.31
CA SER A 3 10.69 -21.73 -3.66
C SER A 3 9.75 -22.25 -4.75
N ALA A 4 9.06 -23.38 -4.51
CA ALA A 4 8.10 -23.95 -5.45
C ALA A 4 6.88 -23.03 -5.68
N ALA A 5 6.42 -22.32 -4.64
CA ALA A 5 5.32 -21.36 -4.77
C ALA A 5 5.69 -20.10 -5.57
N LEU A 6 6.99 -19.80 -5.73
CA LEU A 6 7.47 -18.61 -6.43
C LEU A 6 7.85 -18.89 -7.89
N GLN A 7 8.18 -20.13 -8.24
CA GLN A 7 8.56 -20.47 -9.61
C GLN A 7 7.45 -20.12 -10.60
N GLY A 8 7.81 -19.36 -11.63
CA GLY A 8 6.88 -18.94 -12.69
C GLY A 8 5.91 -17.83 -12.30
N MET A 9 5.99 -17.26 -11.10
CA MET A 9 5.13 -16.14 -10.70
C MET A 9 5.46 -14.86 -11.47
N GLU A 10 4.43 -14.21 -12.00
CA GLU A 10 4.52 -12.90 -12.66
C GLU A 10 4.16 -11.75 -11.72
N VAL A 11 3.35 -12.02 -10.69
CA VAL A 11 2.95 -11.07 -9.65
C VAL A 11 3.04 -11.77 -8.29
N VAL A 12 3.71 -11.16 -7.32
CA VAL A 12 3.81 -11.67 -5.94
C VAL A 12 3.30 -10.60 -4.99
N VAL A 13 2.27 -10.93 -4.21
CA VAL A 13 1.71 -10.04 -3.19
C VAL A 13 2.16 -10.50 -1.82
N ILE A 14 2.79 -9.60 -1.05
CA ILE A 14 3.35 -9.87 0.27
C ILE A 14 2.55 -9.10 1.34
N PRO A 15 1.44 -9.67 1.86
CA PRO A 15 0.75 -9.17 3.05
C PRO A 15 1.36 -9.71 4.35
N ALA A 16 2.36 -10.59 4.25
CA ALA A 16 2.96 -11.29 5.38
C ALA A 16 3.58 -10.30 6.38
N GLY A 17 3.16 -10.40 7.63
CA GLY A 17 3.65 -9.55 8.69
C GLY A 17 2.86 -9.78 9.96
N VAL A 18 3.41 -9.33 11.07
CA VAL A 18 2.75 -9.37 12.36
C VAL A 18 1.91 -8.10 12.50
N PRO A 19 0.61 -8.20 12.87
CA PRO A 19 -0.17 -7.02 13.21
C PRO A 19 0.31 -6.46 14.55
N ARG A 20 0.15 -5.15 14.76
CA ARG A 20 0.47 -4.52 16.04
C ARG A 20 -0.34 -5.18 17.16
N LYS A 21 0.36 -5.73 18.16
CA LYS A 21 -0.25 -6.30 19.37
C LYS A 21 -0.15 -5.31 20.55
N PRO A 22 -1.05 -5.38 21.55
CA PRO A 22 -0.88 -4.65 22.80
C PRO A 22 0.50 -4.94 23.40
N GLY A 23 1.21 -3.87 23.81
CA GLY A 23 2.56 -3.97 24.39
C GLY A 23 3.74 -3.97 23.41
N MET A 24 3.53 -4.14 22.10
CA MET A 24 4.62 -3.99 21.12
C MET A 24 4.99 -2.52 20.89
N THR A 25 6.29 -2.23 20.91
CA THR A 25 6.80 -0.93 20.47
C THR A 25 6.72 -0.81 18.95
N ARG A 26 6.92 0.41 18.42
CA ARG A 26 7.02 0.62 16.97
C ARG A 26 8.24 -0.08 16.40
N ASP A 27 9.33 -0.10 17.14
CA ASP A 27 10.60 -0.70 16.70
C ASP A 27 10.52 -2.24 16.68
N ASP A 28 9.84 -2.86 17.65
CA ASP A 28 9.62 -4.32 17.65
C ASP A 28 8.84 -4.76 16.40
N LEU A 29 7.79 -4.03 16.06
CA LEU A 29 6.97 -4.28 14.88
C LEU A 29 7.79 -4.09 13.60
N PHE A 30 8.58 -3.03 13.52
CA PHE A 30 9.48 -2.78 12.41
C PHE A 30 10.49 -3.92 12.25
N ASN A 31 11.23 -4.28 13.30
CA ASN A 31 12.26 -5.32 13.24
C ASN A 31 11.69 -6.68 12.84
N THR A 32 10.51 -7.03 13.35
CA THR A 32 9.82 -8.28 13.01
C THR A 32 9.40 -8.30 11.54
N ASN A 33 8.77 -7.25 11.04
CA ASN A 33 8.31 -7.22 9.65
C ASN A 33 9.47 -6.99 8.66
N ALA A 34 10.53 -6.31 9.08
CA ALA A 34 11.74 -6.12 8.30
C ALA A 34 12.42 -7.46 7.96
N SER A 35 12.55 -8.36 8.94
CA SER A 35 13.12 -9.69 8.70
C SER A 35 12.24 -10.53 7.78
N ILE A 36 10.92 -10.56 8.03
CA ILE A 36 9.95 -11.28 7.19
C ILE A 36 10.02 -10.79 5.74
N VAL A 37 9.97 -9.48 5.51
CA VAL A 37 10.00 -8.91 4.15
C VAL A 37 11.34 -9.17 3.48
N ARG A 38 12.46 -9.01 4.19
CA ARG A 38 13.78 -9.30 3.64
C ARG A 38 13.87 -10.74 3.15
N ASP A 39 13.43 -11.70 3.97
CA ASP A 39 13.56 -13.12 3.65
C ASP A 39 12.64 -13.53 2.49
N LEU A 40 11.41 -12.99 2.45
CA LEU A 40 10.49 -13.21 1.34
C LEU A 40 10.96 -12.53 0.04
N ALA A 41 11.50 -11.30 0.13
CA ALA A 41 12.04 -10.58 -1.02
C ALA A 41 13.31 -11.27 -1.57
N ASP A 42 14.19 -11.77 -0.70
CA ASP A 42 15.36 -12.58 -1.10
C ASP A 42 14.92 -13.88 -1.80
N ALA A 43 13.87 -14.53 -1.30
CA ALA A 43 13.28 -15.69 -1.99
C ALA A 43 12.71 -15.31 -3.36
N CYS A 44 12.01 -14.18 -3.48
CA CYS A 44 11.50 -13.69 -4.78
C CYS A 44 12.65 -13.39 -5.74
N ALA A 45 13.70 -12.71 -5.27
CA ALA A 45 14.88 -12.39 -6.08
C ALA A 45 15.57 -13.65 -6.64
N LYS A 46 15.61 -14.74 -5.86
CA LYS A 46 16.22 -16.01 -6.28
C LYS A 46 15.35 -16.85 -7.21
N ASN A 47 14.02 -16.81 -7.06
CA ASN A 47 13.11 -17.77 -7.70
C ASN A 47 12.23 -17.16 -8.81
N CYS A 48 11.91 -15.87 -8.72
CA CYS A 48 11.09 -15.14 -9.69
C CYS A 48 11.55 -13.67 -9.82
N PRO A 49 12.80 -13.41 -10.22
CA PRO A 49 13.39 -12.05 -10.22
C PRO A 49 12.67 -11.05 -11.12
N LYS A 50 11.84 -11.53 -12.07
CA LYS A 50 11.07 -10.70 -13.00
C LYS A 50 9.62 -10.47 -12.54
N ALA A 51 9.18 -11.04 -11.42
CA ALA A 51 7.84 -10.82 -10.91
C ALA A 51 7.63 -9.36 -10.49
N MET A 52 6.39 -8.86 -10.61
CA MET A 52 5.95 -7.63 -9.99
C MET A 52 5.69 -7.90 -8.50
N VAL A 53 6.53 -7.33 -7.62
CA VAL A 53 6.48 -7.55 -6.18
C VAL A 53 5.69 -6.43 -5.50
N CYS A 54 4.57 -6.79 -4.88
CA CYS A 54 3.65 -5.90 -4.19
C CYS A 54 3.79 -6.06 -2.67
N ILE A 55 4.44 -5.10 -2.02
CA ILE A 55 4.67 -5.09 -0.57
C ILE A 55 3.49 -4.39 0.13
N ILE A 56 2.72 -5.16 0.91
CA ILE A 56 1.66 -4.66 1.81
C ILE A 56 2.19 -4.59 3.26
N SER A 57 3.18 -5.41 3.58
CA SER A 57 3.79 -5.52 4.91
C SER A 57 4.24 -4.17 5.46
N ASN A 58 3.69 -3.79 6.62
CA ASN A 58 4.01 -2.54 7.28
C ASN A 58 5.31 -2.60 8.08
N PRO A 59 6.05 -1.48 8.22
CA PRO A 59 5.77 -0.17 7.62
C PRO A 59 6.26 -0.08 6.16
N VAL A 60 5.35 0.18 5.21
CA VAL A 60 5.64 0.20 3.75
C VAL A 60 6.81 1.13 3.40
N ASN A 61 6.88 2.29 4.06
CA ASN A 61 7.94 3.29 3.88
C ASN A 61 9.36 2.75 4.12
N SER A 62 9.49 1.63 4.86
CA SER A 62 10.77 1.01 5.17
C SER A 62 10.91 -0.39 4.58
N THR A 63 9.82 -1.15 4.48
CA THR A 63 9.84 -2.51 3.91
C THR A 63 10.07 -2.52 2.40
N VAL A 64 9.66 -1.49 1.66
CA VAL A 64 9.99 -1.35 0.24
C VAL A 64 11.50 -1.14 0.02
N PRO A 65 12.18 -0.20 0.70
CA PRO A 65 13.64 -0.12 0.68
C PRO A 65 14.33 -1.44 1.03
N ILE A 66 13.85 -2.15 2.05
CA ILE A 66 14.41 -3.46 2.45
C ILE A 66 14.28 -4.48 1.31
N ALA A 67 13.11 -4.58 0.67
CA ALA A 67 12.91 -5.46 -0.47
C ALA A 67 13.84 -5.09 -1.63
N SER A 68 13.97 -3.79 -1.93
CA SER A 68 14.89 -3.28 -2.95
C SER A 68 16.34 -3.66 -2.67
N GLU A 69 16.82 -3.52 -1.43
CA GLU A 69 18.19 -3.94 -1.06
C GLU A 69 18.39 -5.45 -1.15
N ALA A 70 17.37 -6.26 -0.82
CA ALA A 70 17.42 -7.71 -1.01
C ALA A 70 17.59 -8.08 -2.50
N PHE A 71 16.87 -7.42 -3.40
CA PHE A 71 17.01 -7.61 -4.84
C PHE A 71 18.38 -7.12 -5.36
N LYS A 72 18.89 -5.98 -4.86
CA LYS A 72 20.23 -5.47 -5.22
C LYS A 72 21.33 -6.44 -4.81
N LYS A 73 21.25 -6.98 -3.59
CA LYS A 73 22.20 -7.98 -3.08
C LYS A 73 22.25 -9.23 -3.95
N ASN A 74 21.14 -9.61 -4.57
CA ASN A 74 21.06 -10.74 -5.51
C ASN A 74 21.38 -10.34 -6.97
N GLY A 75 21.71 -9.07 -7.25
CA GLY A 75 22.09 -8.60 -8.59
C GLY A 75 20.94 -8.53 -9.60
N VAL A 76 19.68 -8.53 -9.13
CA VAL A 76 18.48 -8.64 -9.99
C VAL A 76 17.50 -7.48 -9.77
N TYR A 77 17.96 -6.38 -9.20
CA TYR A 77 17.11 -5.22 -8.91
C TYR A 77 16.63 -4.52 -10.18
N ASP A 78 15.30 -4.48 -10.33
CA ASP A 78 14.60 -3.65 -11.30
C ASP A 78 13.64 -2.72 -10.53
N PRO A 79 13.90 -1.39 -10.49
CA PRO A 79 13.06 -0.45 -9.76
C PRO A 79 11.62 -0.39 -10.29
N ASN A 80 11.36 -0.84 -11.54
CA ASN A 80 10.03 -0.84 -12.15
C ASN A 80 9.17 -2.03 -11.74
N ARG A 81 9.65 -2.89 -10.82
CA ARG A 81 8.97 -4.13 -10.41
C ARG A 81 8.70 -4.24 -8.91
N ILE A 82 9.08 -3.24 -8.10
CA ILE A 82 8.89 -3.26 -6.64
C ILE A 82 7.95 -2.13 -6.26
N PHE A 83 6.80 -2.49 -5.69
CA PHE A 83 5.72 -1.58 -5.38
C PHE A 83 5.31 -1.72 -3.92
N GLY A 84 5.34 -0.62 -3.16
CA GLY A 84 4.62 -0.50 -1.91
C GLY A 84 3.15 -0.20 -2.18
N VAL A 85 2.25 -1.07 -1.72
CA VAL A 85 0.82 -0.94 -1.97
C VAL A 85 0.24 0.13 -1.04
N THR A 86 0.01 1.33 -1.58
CA THR A 86 -0.62 2.46 -0.87
C THR A 86 -2.08 2.67 -1.26
N THR A 87 -2.65 1.76 -2.06
CA THR A 87 -4.01 1.82 -2.62
C THR A 87 -5.09 1.98 -1.55
N LEU A 88 -4.87 1.51 -0.32
CA LEU A 88 -5.84 1.69 0.76
C LEU A 88 -6.04 3.17 1.12
N ASP A 89 -5.02 4.01 0.98
CA ASP A 89 -5.14 5.44 1.25
C ASP A 89 -5.98 6.13 0.19
N ILE A 90 -5.85 5.72 -1.07
CA ILE A 90 -6.68 6.18 -2.20
C ILE A 90 -8.13 5.73 -1.99
N VAL A 91 -8.35 4.46 -1.62
CA VAL A 91 -9.70 3.94 -1.34
C VAL A 91 -10.36 4.72 -0.21
N ARG A 92 -9.63 5.06 0.86
CA ARG A 92 -10.13 5.90 1.95
C ARG A 92 -10.41 7.32 1.51
N ALA A 93 -9.49 7.95 0.76
CA ALA A 93 -9.67 9.30 0.25
C ALA A 93 -10.92 9.41 -0.63
N ASN A 94 -11.11 8.46 -1.55
CA ASN A 94 -12.29 8.40 -2.41
C ASN A 94 -13.57 8.25 -1.57
N ALA A 95 -13.58 7.31 -0.61
CA ALA A 95 -14.74 7.08 0.25
C ALA A 95 -15.10 8.32 1.09
N PHE A 96 -14.12 8.96 1.73
CA PHE A 96 -14.38 10.11 2.60
C PHE A 96 -14.74 11.38 1.81
N VAL A 97 -14.12 11.62 0.65
CA VAL A 97 -14.52 12.73 -0.24
C VAL A 97 -15.94 12.50 -0.76
N ALA A 98 -16.27 11.28 -1.17
CA ALA A 98 -17.60 10.93 -1.65
C ALA A 98 -18.66 11.13 -0.58
N GLU A 99 -18.41 10.64 0.64
CA GLU A 99 -19.28 10.85 1.81
C GLU A 99 -19.51 12.34 2.07
N ALA A 100 -18.44 13.15 2.09
CA ALA A 100 -18.54 14.58 2.40
C ALA A 100 -19.23 15.41 1.31
N LYS A 101 -19.29 14.91 0.06
CA LYS A 101 -19.93 15.61 -1.07
C LYS A 101 -21.22 14.96 -1.57
N GLY A 102 -21.67 13.87 -0.95
CA GLY A 102 -22.84 13.12 -1.41
C GLY A 102 -22.67 12.52 -2.80
N LEU A 103 -21.45 12.09 -3.14
CA LEU A 103 -21.12 11.45 -4.41
C LEU A 103 -21.08 9.92 -4.25
N ASP A 104 -21.12 9.20 -5.37
CA ASP A 104 -20.81 7.77 -5.39
C ASP A 104 -19.28 7.58 -5.27
N PRO A 105 -18.77 6.84 -4.27
CA PRO A 105 -17.34 6.59 -4.13
C PRO A 105 -16.70 5.87 -5.32
N ALA A 106 -17.47 5.13 -6.13
CA ALA A 106 -16.97 4.51 -7.36
C ALA A 106 -16.67 5.54 -8.46
N SER A 107 -17.26 6.73 -8.39
CA SER A 107 -17.06 7.84 -9.33
C SER A 107 -15.98 8.83 -8.89
N VAL A 108 -15.46 8.70 -7.67
CA VAL A 108 -14.45 9.60 -7.09
C VAL A 108 -13.05 9.00 -7.25
N SER A 109 -12.10 9.83 -7.68
CA SER A 109 -10.68 9.51 -7.74
C SER A 109 -9.87 10.65 -7.13
N VAL A 110 -9.17 10.38 -6.03
CA VAL A 110 -8.27 11.32 -5.35
C VAL A 110 -6.86 10.74 -5.38
N PRO A 111 -5.90 11.36 -6.08
CA PRO A 111 -4.50 10.95 -6.00
C PRO A 111 -3.97 11.10 -4.57
N VAL A 112 -3.21 10.12 -4.10
CA VAL A 112 -2.54 10.17 -2.79
C VAL A 112 -1.05 9.90 -3.00
N ILE A 113 -0.21 10.83 -2.57
CA ILE A 113 1.26 10.79 -2.76
C ILE A 113 2.00 10.72 -1.42
N GLY A 114 3.32 10.62 -1.49
CA GLY A 114 4.21 10.62 -0.32
C GLY A 114 4.52 9.19 0.13
N GLY A 115 4.00 8.77 1.28
CA GLY A 115 4.18 7.46 1.88
C GLY A 115 2.89 6.94 2.53
N HIS A 116 3.02 5.89 3.35
CA HIS A 116 1.91 5.13 3.94
C HIS A 116 1.85 5.21 5.47
N SER A 117 2.29 6.32 6.08
CA SER A 117 2.29 6.48 7.53
C SER A 117 2.05 7.92 7.98
N GLY A 118 0.92 8.16 8.64
CA GLY A 118 0.58 9.44 9.24
C GLY A 118 0.73 10.59 8.24
N VAL A 119 1.48 11.62 8.62
CA VAL A 119 1.71 12.83 7.80
C VAL A 119 2.40 12.58 6.46
N THR A 120 2.98 11.40 6.24
CA THR A 120 3.53 11.05 4.92
C THR A 120 2.44 10.76 3.90
N ILE A 121 1.20 10.50 4.32
CA ILE A 121 0.04 10.30 3.43
C ILE A 121 -0.48 11.68 3.03
N ILE A 122 -0.35 12.03 1.75
CA ILE A 122 -0.69 13.36 1.22
C ILE A 122 -1.80 13.22 0.17
N PRO A 123 -3.09 13.35 0.55
CA PRO A 123 -4.20 13.32 -0.39
C PRO A 123 -4.28 14.63 -1.19
N LEU A 124 -4.12 14.55 -2.51
CA LEU A 124 -4.19 15.69 -3.42
C LEU A 124 -5.66 15.99 -3.78
N ILE A 125 -6.44 16.46 -2.80
CA ILE A 125 -7.87 16.74 -2.97
C ILE A 125 -8.10 17.80 -4.06
N SER A 126 -7.15 18.71 -4.28
CA SER A 126 -7.18 19.68 -5.39
C SER A 126 -7.12 19.04 -6.79
N GLN A 127 -6.75 17.76 -6.89
CA GLN A 127 -6.71 16.98 -8.13
C GLN A 127 -7.79 15.89 -8.17
N ALA A 128 -8.78 15.97 -7.28
CA ALA A 128 -9.89 15.02 -7.28
C ALA A 128 -10.67 15.07 -8.59
N THR A 129 -11.14 13.91 -9.03
CA THR A 129 -12.11 13.76 -10.13
C THR A 129 -13.37 13.09 -9.59
N PRO A 130 -14.58 13.67 -9.73
CA PRO A 130 -14.82 15.04 -10.21
C PRO A 130 -14.17 16.10 -9.31
N SER A 131 -14.01 17.31 -9.82
CA SER A 131 -13.45 18.42 -9.04
C SER A 131 -14.34 18.73 -7.83
N VAL A 132 -13.73 18.85 -6.66
CA VAL A 132 -14.39 19.18 -5.40
C VAL A 132 -13.69 20.35 -4.73
N SER A 133 -14.44 21.16 -3.98
CA SER A 133 -13.91 22.25 -3.17
C SER A 133 -14.41 22.13 -1.74
N PHE A 134 -13.54 22.39 -0.78
CA PHE A 134 -13.84 22.37 0.65
C PHE A 134 -13.36 23.68 1.29
N PRO A 135 -14.09 24.25 2.25
CA PRO A 135 -13.56 25.26 3.15
C PRO A 135 -12.28 24.75 3.84
N GLN A 136 -11.31 25.63 4.09
CA GLN A 136 -10.01 25.25 4.66
C GLN A 136 -10.11 24.37 5.93
N PRO A 137 -10.99 24.67 6.91
CA PRO A 137 -11.12 23.83 8.10
C PRO A 137 -11.63 22.40 7.80
N GLU A 138 -12.54 22.26 6.83
CA GLU A 138 -13.05 20.95 6.41
C GLU A 138 -11.98 20.16 5.64
N LEU A 139 -11.21 20.85 4.79
CA LEU A 139 -10.10 20.26 4.05
C LEU A 139 -9.02 19.71 4.98
N GLU A 140 -8.67 20.46 6.03
CA GLU A 140 -7.70 20.06 7.05
C GLU A 140 -8.21 18.86 7.86
N ALA A 141 -9.46 18.90 8.30
CA ALA A 141 -10.09 17.80 9.03
C ALA A 141 -10.15 16.52 8.19
N LEU A 142 -10.52 16.63 6.91
CA LEU A 142 -10.57 15.52 5.98
C LEU A 142 -9.18 14.93 5.71
N THR A 143 -8.18 15.78 5.47
CA THR A 143 -6.79 15.36 5.29
C THR A 143 -6.29 14.60 6.51
N LYS A 144 -6.54 15.12 7.71
CA LYS A 144 -6.17 14.46 8.96
C LYS A 144 -6.88 13.12 9.14
N ARG A 145 -8.18 13.04 8.84
CA ARG A 145 -8.94 11.77 8.88
C ARG A 145 -8.34 10.73 7.94
N ILE A 146 -7.94 11.11 6.71
CA ILE A 146 -7.26 10.21 5.77
C ILE A 146 -5.95 9.69 6.36
N GLN A 147 -5.13 10.57 6.94
CA GLN A 147 -3.84 10.21 7.56
C GLN A 147 -4.01 9.31 8.80
N GLU A 148 -5.10 9.47 9.55
CA GLU A 148 -5.34 8.77 10.82
C GLU A 148 -6.28 7.55 10.68
N ALA A 149 -6.88 7.31 9.51
CA ALA A 149 -7.87 6.26 9.28
C ALA A 149 -7.38 4.84 9.68
N GLY A 150 -6.09 4.56 9.54
CA GLY A 150 -5.50 3.31 10.04
C GLY A 150 -5.63 3.17 11.56
N THR A 151 -5.39 4.27 12.28
CA THR A 151 -5.50 4.33 13.74
C THR A 151 -6.96 4.26 14.19
N GLU A 152 -7.88 4.89 13.45
CA GLU A 152 -9.33 4.79 13.72
C GLU A 152 -9.81 3.34 13.69
N VAL A 153 -9.40 2.56 12.68
CA VAL A 153 -9.76 1.13 12.58
C VAL A 153 -9.18 0.32 13.74
N VAL A 154 -7.93 0.57 14.13
CA VAL A 154 -7.31 -0.13 15.28
C VAL A 154 -8.07 0.18 16.58
N LYS A 155 -8.46 1.44 16.78
CA LYS A 155 -9.28 1.85 17.94
C LYS A 155 -10.66 1.20 17.91
N ALA A 156 -11.34 1.20 16.76
CA ALA A 156 -12.66 0.59 16.59
C ALA A 156 -12.63 -0.93 16.83
N LYS A 157 -11.52 -1.59 16.52
CA LYS A 157 -11.28 -3.01 16.82
C LYS A 157 -10.76 -3.26 18.25
N ALA A 158 -10.77 -2.26 19.13
CA ALA A 158 -10.26 -2.34 20.49
C ALA A 158 -8.82 -2.91 20.58
N GLY A 159 -7.97 -2.61 19.59
CA GLY A 159 -6.59 -3.12 19.52
C GLY A 159 -6.45 -4.57 19.06
N ALA A 160 -7.54 -5.27 18.70
CA ALA A 160 -7.53 -6.64 18.19
C ALA A 160 -7.07 -6.74 16.70
N GLY A 161 -6.16 -5.86 16.28
CA GLY A 161 -5.60 -5.80 14.93
C GLY A 161 -5.99 -4.53 14.15
N SER A 162 -5.59 -4.51 12.88
CA SER A 162 -5.74 -3.37 11.96
C SER A 162 -6.75 -3.67 10.84
N ALA A 163 -6.79 -2.82 9.81
CA ALA A 163 -7.61 -3.03 8.62
C ALA A 163 -7.23 -4.33 7.91
N THR A 164 -8.20 -5.23 7.74
CA THR A 164 -8.02 -6.53 7.08
C THR A 164 -8.83 -6.59 5.79
N LEU A 165 -10.15 -6.50 5.87
CA LEU A 165 -11.05 -6.59 4.71
C LEU A 165 -10.81 -5.47 3.69
N SER A 166 -10.75 -4.22 4.14
CA SER A 166 -10.46 -3.09 3.25
C SER A 166 -9.05 -3.13 2.67
N MET A 167 -8.08 -3.66 3.42
CA MET A 167 -6.72 -3.88 2.90
C MET A 167 -6.69 -5.00 1.85
N ALA A 168 -7.45 -6.09 2.05
CA ALA A 168 -7.58 -7.15 1.05
C ALA A 168 -8.21 -6.63 -0.24
N PHE A 169 -9.27 -5.82 -0.14
CA PHE A 169 -9.86 -5.13 -1.28
C PHE A 169 -8.85 -4.24 -2.02
N ALA A 170 -8.13 -3.38 -1.29
CA ALA A 170 -7.15 -2.48 -1.88
C ALA A 170 -5.96 -3.23 -2.52
N GLY A 171 -5.47 -4.28 -1.86
CA GLY A 171 -4.42 -5.13 -2.41
C GLY A 171 -4.85 -5.89 -3.66
N ALA A 172 -6.08 -6.42 -3.68
CA ALA A 172 -6.64 -7.08 -4.85
C ALA A 172 -6.82 -6.10 -6.01
N ARG A 173 -7.36 -4.90 -5.77
CA ARG A 173 -7.46 -3.84 -6.78
C ARG A 173 -6.11 -3.54 -7.42
N PHE A 174 -5.07 -3.32 -6.62
CA PHE A 174 -3.74 -3.02 -7.13
C PHE A 174 -3.17 -4.18 -7.96
N ALA A 175 -3.30 -5.42 -7.48
CA ALA A 175 -2.86 -6.60 -8.21
C ALA A 175 -3.60 -6.76 -9.55
N PHE A 176 -4.91 -6.53 -9.59
CA PHE A 176 -5.68 -6.58 -10.84
C PHE A 176 -5.32 -5.46 -11.81
N SER A 177 -5.02 -4.26 -11.33
CA SER A 177 -4.49 -3.18 -12.16
C SER A 177 -3.16 -3.59 -12.81
N LEU A 178 -2.23 -4.16 -12.03
CA LEU A 178 -0.97 -4.69 -12.57
C LEU A 178 -1.18 -5.80 -13.59
N ILE A 179 -2.03 -6.79 -13.31
CA ILE A 179 -2.34 -7.88 -14.24
C ILE A 179 -2.94 -7.33 -15.54
N SER A 180 -3.85 -6.37 -15.44
CA SER A 180 -4.44 -5.73 -16.61
C SER A 180 -3.39 -5.03 -17.48
N ALA A 181 -2.45 -4.31 -16.85
CA ALA A 181 -1.36 -3.65 -17.55
C ALA A 181 -0.40 -4.67 -18.20
N LEU A 182 -0.09 -5.78 -17.53
CA LEU A 182 0.71 -6.89 -18.08
C LEU A 182 0.04 -7.54 -19.30
N GLN A 183 -1.30 -7.58 -19.32
CA GLN A 183 -2.11 -8.07 -20.45
C GLN A 183 -2.24 -7.05 -21.59
N GLY A 184 -1.57 -5.89 -21.50
CA GLY A 184 -1.56 -4.88 -22.55
C GLY A 184 -2.71 -3.88 -22.47
N LYS A 185 -3.47 -3.83 -21.37
CA LYS A 185 -4.47 -2.77 -21.18
C LYS A 185 -3.77 -1.42 -21.04
N GLU A 186 -4.08 -0.50 -21.95
CA GLU A 186 -3.56 0.86 -21.92
C GLU A 186 -4.27 1.73 -20.85
N GLY A 187 -3.62 2.82 -20.45
CA GLY A 187 -4.22 3.82 -19.55
C GLY A 187 -4.45 3.35 -18.10
N VAL A 188 -3.83 2.25 -17.66
CA VAL A 188 -3.90 1.80 -16.27
C VAL A 188 -2.98 2.65 -15.41
N VAL A 189 -3.56 3.41 -14.47
CA VAL A 189 -2.83 4.31 -13.57
C VAL A 189 -3.21 3.99 -12.12
N GLU A 190 -2.21 3.79 -11.27
CA GLU A 190 -2.36 3.62 -9.82
C GLU A 190 -1.24 4.38 -9.10
N CYS A 191 -1.53 4.92 -7.90
CA CYS A 191 -0.45 5.40 -7.02
C CYS A 191 0.14 4.22 -6.24
N ALA A 192 1.46 4.22 -6.09
CA ALA A 192 2.20 3.25 -5.30
C ALA A 192 3.46 3.90 -4.71
N PHE A 193 3.96 3.36 -3.62
CA PHE A 193 5.26 3.77 -3.06
C PHE A 193 6.39 3.02 -3.80
N VAL A 194 7.13 3.72 -4.66
CA VAL A 194 8.14 3.14 -5.56
C VAL A 194 9.47 3.88 -5.43
N LYS A 195 10.52 3.37 -6.09
CA LYS A 195 11.76 4.13 -6.25
C LYS A 195 11.47 5.37 -7.11
N SER A 196 11.50 6.54 -6.47
CA SER A 196 11.41 7.85 -7.10
C SER A 196 12.70 8.64 -6.97
#